data_AF-D3S2W5-F1
#
_entry.id   AF-D3S2W5-F1
#
_cell.length_a   1.000
_cell.length_b   1.000
_cell.length_c   1.000
_cell.angle_alpha   90.00
_cell.angle_beta   90.00
_cell.angle_gamma   90.00
#
_symmetry.space_group_name_H-M   'P 1'
#
loop_
_entity.id
_entity.type
_entity.pdbx_description
1 polymer ?
#
loop_
_entity_poly.entity_id
_entity_poly.type
_entity_poly.pdbx_seq_one_letter_code
_entity_poly.pdbx_strand_id
1 'polypeptide(L)'
;MKPFEKLMIVDGYETSRMQTMDEMNKVFLRMISDIKKLERSKKLTIKHDEMLKRSVEWLKNHQHPDGYWGYESVADTGLVFLALITYGIRDEIWSIKGKYEGGLLKASKWLKDVLNVDNWENNLWDTSICFQALYRYEIRDDWIFRVLEWIKRTCEERAEKLPLHHLAQAIQALLDAGLEEDARKVCEIIIYRMMSHMLDKDNYMDPYIVGQVLDALVRAGYTPGTEVISVCESNLRNFLKGARNKGISEATFQDVMMAFTGLASLLGGNDDELMNSILAEVFKSPERYKKDGFWYHDAKKTAFALIGISKLKEVRKIDEFPYRIYKVITNYQKELEELLTNLKEEYETRLKTLKQGYLWISISFLSIIISLLLVLVLTINNPVSQLIIGGILFPVFLSSATKTYLLFKGK
;
A
#
# COMPACT_ATOMS: atom_id res chain seq x y z
N MET A 1 43.13 -25.16 -29.56
CA MET A 1 42.38 -23.94 -29.18
C MET A 1 43.34 -23.01 -28.46
N LYS A 2 43.56 -21.82 -28.99
CA LYS A 2 44.40 -20.81 -28.33
C LYS A 2 43.65 -20.33 -27.05
N PRO A 3 44.34 -19.94 -25.96
CA PRO A 3 43.71 -19.42 -24.74
C PRO A 3 42.68 -18.30 -25.00
N PHE A 4 42.89 -17.53 -26.07
CA PHE A 4 41.98 -16.47 -26.56
C PHE A 4 40.61 -16.96 -27.03
N GLU A 5 40.50 -18.14 -27.64
CA GLU A 5 39.19 -18.69 -28.08
C GLU A 5 38.33 -19.12 -26.89
N LYS A 6 38.98 -19.49 -25.77
CA LYS A 6 38.28 -19.87 -24.54
C LYS A 6 37.65 -18.66 -23.82
N LEU A 7 38.31 -17.51 -23.87
CA LEU A 7 37.78 -16.24 -23.35
C LEU A 7 36.57 -15.73 -24.17
N MET A 8 36.62 -15.82 -25.50
CA MET A 8 35.49 -15.39 -26.35
C MET A 8 34.22 -16.26 -26.18
N ILE A 9 34.36 -17.54 -25.81
CA ILE A 9 33.20 -18.42 -25.55
C ILE A 9 32.50 -18.06 -24.22
N VAL A 10 33.25 -17.57 -23.23
CA VAL A 10 32.69 -17.11 -21.94
C VAL A 10 31.93 -15.79 -22.12
N ASP A 11 32.50 -14.82 -22.86
CA ASP A 11 31.84 -13.54 -23.16
C ASP A 11 30.53 -13.69 -23.94
N GLY A 12 30.50 -14.62 -24.91
CA GLY A 12 29.29 -14.92 -25.68
C GLY A 12 28.19 -15.58 -24.85
N TYR A 13 28.51 -16.22 -23.72
CA TYR A 13 27.50 -16.79 -22.81
C TYR A 13 26.85 -15.74 -21.95
N GLU A 14 27.66 -14.87 -21.33
CA GLU A 14 27.14 -13.79 -20.50
C GLU A 14 26.26 -12.85 -21.31
N THR A 15 26.66 -12.54 -22.54
CA THR A 15 25.84 -11.74 -23.47
C THR A 15 24.48 -12.37 -23.77
N SER A 16 24.42 -13.65 -24.15
CA SER A 16 23.14 -14.32 -24.47
C SER A 16 22.24 -14.45 -23.23
N ARG A 17 22.83 -14.78 -22.08
CA ARG A 17 22.09 -14.86 -20.80
C ARG A 17 21.53 -13.50 -20.40
N MET A 18 22.31 -12.43 -20.53
CA MET A 18 21.85 -11.06 -20.28
C MET A 18 20.72 -10.67 -21.22
N GLN A 19 20.82 -11.01 -22.51
CA GLN A 19 19.77 -10.74 -23.49
C GLN A 19 18.46 -11.47 -23.12
N THR A 20 18.53 -12.75 -22.78
CA THR A 20 17.33 -13.51 -22.38
C THR A 20 16.69 -12.93 -21.12
N MET A 21 17.49 -12.52 -20.13
CA MET A 21 16.97 -11.88 -18.92
C MET A 21 16.31 -10.53 -19.20
N ASP A 22 16.86 -9.74 -20.13
CA ASP A 22 16.25 -8.50 -20.59
C ASP A 22 14.92 -8.76 -21.32
N GLU A 23 14.86 -9.77 -22.19
CA GLU A 23 13.63 -10.20 -22.86
C GLU A 23 12.57 -10.67 -21.86
N MET A 24 12.92 -11.48 -20.86
CA MET A 24 12.02 -11.87 -19.78
C MET A 24 11.50 -10.65 -19.02
N ASN A 25 12.36 -9.69 -18.68
CA ASN A 25 11.95 -8.47 -18.00
C ASN A 25 10.96 -7.65 -18.85
N LYS A 26 11.19 -7.54 -20.17
CA LYS A 26 10.25 -6.92 -21.11
C LYS A 26 8.90 -7.62 -21.15
N VAL A 27 8.87 -8.96 -21.09
CA VAL A 27 7.63 -9.74 -21.00
C VAL A 27 6.88 -9.41 -19.70
N PHE A 28 7.56 -9.41 -18.56
CA PHE A 28 6.95 -9.04 -17.27
C PHE A 28 6.40 -7.62 -17.25
N LEU A 29 7.15 -6.65 -17.77
CA LEU A 29 6.69 -5.25 -17.84
C LEU A 29 5.44 -5.10 -18.73
N ARG A 30 5.36 -5.82 -19.86
CA ARG A 30 4.17 -5.85 -20.71
C ARG A 30 2.98 -6.51 -20.02
N MET A 31 3.20 -7.64 -19.33
CA MET A 31 2.15 -8.29 -18.55
C MET A 31 1.57 -7.36 -17.47
N ILE A 32 2.44 -6.69 -16.71
CA ILE A 32 2.02 -5.72 -15.69
C ILE A 32 1.24 -4.56 -16.35
N SER A 33 1.71 -4.06 -17.49
CA SER A 33 1.02 -3.02 -18.25
C SER A 33 -0.37 -3.46 -18.70
N ASP A 34 -0.51 -4.68 -19.22
CA ASP A 34 -1.80 -5.21 -19.67
C ASP A 34 -2.76 -5.51 -18.52
N ILE A 35 -2.25 -5.99 -17.38
CA ILE A 35 -3.04 -6.10 -16.14
C ILE A 35 -3.51 -4.71 -15.68
N LYS A 36 -2.63 -3.69 -15.73
CA LYS A 36 -2.99 -2.32 -15.41
C LYS A 36 -4.04 -1.74 -16.36
N LYS A 37 -4.08 -2.14 -17.63
CA LYS A 37 -5.18 -1.76 -18.56
C LYS A 37 -6.53 -2.37 -18.18
N LEU A 38 -6.54 -3.45 -17.40
CA LEU A 38 -7.76 -4.01 -16.82
C LEU A 38 -8.21 -3.24 -15.55
N GLU A 39 -7.32 -2.46 -14.93
CA GLU A 39 -7.70 -1.52 -13.87
C GLU A 39 -8.60 -0.46 -14.47
N ARG A 40 -9.84 -0.36 -13.97
CA ARG A 40 -10.72 0.77 -14.28
C ARG A 40 -10.69 1.70 -13.08
N SER A 41 -10.48 3.00 -13.32
CA SER A 41 -10.80 3.97 -12.29
C SER A 41 -12.32 3.99 -12.14
N LYS A 42 -12.79 3.90 -10.90
CA LYS A 42 -14.21 3.98 -10.58
C LYS A 42 -14.40 5.02 -9.49
N LYS A 43 -15.41 5.87 -9.68
CA LYS A 43 -15.87 6.77 -8.63
C LYS A 43 -16.54 5.94 -7.54
N LEU A 44 -15.97 5.94 -6.34
CA LEU A 44 -16.61 5.30 -5.19
C LEU A 44 -17.78 6.16 -4.74
N THR A 45 -18.99 5.65 -4.99
CA THR A 45 -20.24 6.29 -4.58
C THR A 45 -21.22 5.20 -4.20
N ILE A 46 -22.14 5.47 -3.28
CA ILE A 46 -23.19 4.49 -2.90
C ILE A 46 -24.00 4.02 -4.10
N LYS A 47 -24.25 4.91 -5.07
CA LYS A 47 -25.01 4.56 -6.28
C LYS A 47 -24.36 3.45 -7.10
N HIS A 48 -23.03 3.33 -7.04
CA HIS A 48 -22.26 2.42 -7.89
C HIS A 48 -21.50 1.36 -7.10
N ASP A 49 -21.42 1.46 -5.78
CA ASP A 49 -20.69 0.54 -4.92
C ASP A 49 -21.60 -0.13 -3.88
N GLU A 50 -21.86 -1.41 -4.11
CA GLU A 50 -22.73 -2.23 -3.26
C GLU A 50 -22.17 -2.40 -1.84
N MET A 51 -20.85 -2.34 -1.64
CA MET A 51 -20.27 -2.45 -0.30
C MET A 51 -20.60 -1.23 0.53
N LEU A 52 -20.45 -0.03 -0.04
CA LEU A 52 -20.80 1.23 0.63
C LEU A 52 -22.31 1.30 0.91
N LYS A 53 -23.13 0.85 -0.04
CA LYS A 53 -24.58 0.76 0.16
C LYS A 53 -24.93 -0.14 1.35
N ARG A 54 -24.34 -1.33 1.44
CA ARG A 54 -24.55 -2.22 2.59
C ARG A 54 -24.11 -1.59 3.91
N SER A 55 -23.02 -0.82 3.92
CA SER A 55 -22.57 -0.12 5.13
C SER A 55 -23.56 0.92 5.63
N VAL A 56 -24.11 1.70 4.70
CA VAL A 56 -25.15 2.69 5.03
C VAL A 56 -26.42 2.02 5.52
N GLU A 57 -26.88 0.96 4.84
CA GLU A 57 -28.04 0.19 5.27
C GLU A 57 -27.81 -0.49 6.62
N TRP A 58 -26.59 -0.94 6.91
CA TRP A 58 -26.25 -1.47 8.21
C TRP A 58 -26.39 -0.40 9.30
N LEU A 59 -25.85 0.81 9.10
CA LEU A 59 -25.99 1.91 10.06
C LEU A 59 -27.46 2.27 10.29
N LYS A 60 -28.27 2.38 9.23
CA LYS A 60 -29.73 2.62 9.35
C LYS A 60 -30.41 1.56 10.22
N ASN A 61 -30.09 0.28 9.99
CA ASN A 61 -30.65 -0.85 10.75
C ASN A 61 -30.14 -0.96 12.20
N HIS A 62 -29.05 -0.27 12.53
CA HIS A 62 -28.42 -0.30 13.86
C HIS A 62 -28.62 1.00 14.66
N GLN A 63 -29.46 1.92 14.17
CA GLN A 63 -29.91 3.04 14.98
C GLN A 63 -30.73 2.52 16.16
N HIS A 64 -30.54 3.09 17.35
CA HIS A 64 -31.41 2.84 18.50
C HIS A 64 -32.81 3.43 18.23
N PRO A 65 -33.91 2.84 18.73
CA PRO A 65 -35.23 3.43 18.59
C PRO A 65 -35.35 4.85 19.10
N ASP A 66 -34.48 5.33 19.98
CA ASP A 66 -34.50 6.74 20.45
C ASP A 66 -33.73 7.69 19.53
N GLY A 67 -33.01 7.17 18.52
CA GLY A 67 -32.36 7.96 17.47
C GLY A 67 -30.82 7.96 17.52
N TYR A 68 -30.20 7.40 18.55
CA TYR A 68 -28.74 7.39 18.71
C TYR A 68 -28.05 6.15 18.11
N TRP A 69 -26.72 6.15 18.07
CA TRP A 69 -25.89 4.99 17.77
C TRP A 69 -24.87 4.73 18.90
N GLY A 70 -24.38 3.50 19.00
CA GLY A 70 -23.50 3.08 20.09
C GLY A 70 -24.24 2.96 21.42
N TYR A 71 -23.52 3.14 22.52
CA TYR A 71 -24.07 3.05 23.88
C TYR A 71 -24.42 4.45 24.41
N GLU A 72 -25.40 5.12 23.78
CA GLU A 72 -25.80 6.51 24.11
C GLU A 72 -24.65 7.53 23.95
N SER A 73 -23.63 7.18 23.17
CA SER A 73 -22.48 8.05 22.94
C SER A 73 -22.83 9.17 21.97
N VAL A 74 -22.67 10.41 22.43
CA VAL A 74 -22.86 11.60 21.59
C VAL A 74 -21.83 11.60 20.44
N ALA A 75 -20.58 11.26 20.74
CA ALA A 75 -19.50 11.10 19.77
C ALA A 75 -19.88 10.15 18.62
N ASP A 76 -20.31 8.93 18.96
CA ASP A 76 -20.63 7.89 17.98
C ASP A 76 -21.85 8.30 17.17
N THR A 77 -22.86 8.88 17.82
CA THR A 77 -24.07 9.38 17.16
C THR A 77 -23.75 10.51 16.18
N GLY A 78 -22.94 11.49 16.59
CA GLY A 78 -22.49 12.60 15.74
C GLY A 78 -21.67 12.12 14.54
N LEU A 79 -20.75 11.16 14.75
CA LEU A 79 -19.96 10.57 13.67
C LEU A 79 -20.82 9.81 12.66
N VAL A 80 -21.74 8.96 13.12
CA VAL A 80 -22.64 8.20 12.24
C VAL A 80 -23.55 9.14 11.46
N PHE A 81 -24.10 10.16 12.12
CA PHE A 81 -24.91 11.19 11.49
C PHE A 81 -24.09 11.91 10.39
N LEU A 82 -22.89 12.37 10.72
CA LEU A 82 -22.00 13.02 9.76
C LEU A 82 -21.67 12.12 8.57
N ALA A 83 -21.41 10.84 8.80
CA ALA A 83 -21.16 9.85 7.75
C ALA A 83 -22.36 9.72 6.81
N LEU A 84 -23.58 9.55 7.34
CA LEU A 84 -24.79 9.41 6.53
C LEU A 84 -25.07 10.66 5.67
N ILE A 85 -24.91 11.87 6.21
CA ILE A 85 -25.07 13.12 5.43
C ILE A 85 -24.02 13.26 4.35
N THR A 86 -22.77 12.88 4.65
CA THR A 86 -21.66 12.93 3.69
C THR A 86 -21.99 12.12 2.42
N TYR A 87 -22.83 11.12 2.57
CA TYR A 87 -23.32 10.25 1.51
C TYR A 87 -24.69 10.64 0.94
N GLY A 88 -25.21 11.79 1.31
CA GLY A 88 -26.44 12.38 0.76
C GLY A 88 -27.74 11.88 1.40
N ILE A 89 -27.67 11.14 2.50
CA ILE A 89 -28.86 10.74 3.26
C ILE A 89 -29.35 11.95 4.05
N ARG A 90 -30.60 12.37 3.82
CA ARG A 90 -31.20 13.53 4.49
C ARG A 90 -32.57 13.18 5.08
N ASP A 91 -33.62 13.34 4.28
CA ASP A 91 -35.02 13.24 4.73
C ASP A 91 -35.58 11.81 4.69
N GLU A 92 -34.72 10.81 4.69
CA GLU A 92 -35.12 9.41 4.68
C GLU A 92 -35.60 8.98 6.07
N ILE A 93 -36.80 8.42 6.11
CA ILE A 93 -37.29 7.62 7.23
C ILE A 93 -37.02 6.16 6.89
N TRP A 94 -36.46 5.40 7.83
CA TRP A 94 -36.16 3.98 7.63
C TRP A 94 -36.71 3.12 8.76
N SER A 95 -36.87 1.83 8.49
CA SER A 95 -37.28 0.86 9.50
C SER A 95 -36.06 0.23 10.17
N ILE A 96 -35.90 0.46 11.47
CA ILE A 96 -34.87 -0.16 12.31
C ILE A 96 -35.30 -1.60 12.59
N LYS A 97 -34.56 -2.57 12.04
CA LYS A 97 -34.80 -4.01 12.25
C LYS A 97 -36.24 -4.44 11.93
N GLY A 98 -36.91 -3.73 11.02
CA GLY A 98 -38.30 -4.00 10.65
C GLY A 98 -39.36 -3.61 11.70
N LYS A 99 -38.99 -2.90 12.78
CA LYS A 99 -39.87 -2.68 13.95
C LYS A 99 -40.05 -1.23 14.33
N TYR A 100 -38.99 -0.44 14.35
CA TYR A 100 -39.03 0.93 14.85
C TYR A 100 -38.77 1.93 13.73
N GLU A 101 -39.36 3.10 13.84
CA GLU A 101 -39.05 4.22 12.95
C GLU A 101 -37.71 4.83 13.33
N GLY A 102 -36.79 4.87 12.37
CA GLY A 102 -35.52 5.57 12.43
C GLY A 102 -35.48 6.77 11.47
N GLY A 103 -34.38 7.50 11.49
CA GLY A 103 -34.18 8.68 10.66
C GLY A 103 -33.18 9.66 11.26
N LEU A 104 -32.63 10.54 10.42
CA LEU A 104 -31.70 11.59 10.87
C LEU A 104 -32.39 12.67 11.70
N LEU A 105 -33.68 12.94 11.44
CA LEU A 105 -34.47 13.86 12.28
C LEU A 105 -34.57 13.36 13.73
N LYS A 106 -34.69 12.03 13.92
CA LYS A 106 -34.73 11.41 15.24
C LYS A 106 -33.40 11.55 15.97
N ALA A 107 -32.29 11.31 15.26
CA ALA A 107 -30.94 11.53 15.78
C ALA A 107 -30.71 13.00 16.16
N SER A 108 -31.15 13.93 15.32
CA SER A 108 -31.07 15.37 15.58
C SER A 108 -31.85 15.77 16.85
N LYS A 109 -33.07 15.25 17.01
CA LYS A 109 -33.86 15.46 18.23
C LYS A 109 -33.14 14.90 19.46
N TRP A 110 -32.65 13.67 19.40
CA TRP A 110 -31.91 13.07 20.51
C TRP A 110 -30.68 13.90 20.89
N LEU A 111 -29.87 14.33 19.91
CA LEU A 111 -28.71 15.20 20.15
C LEU A 111 -29.08 16.52 20.82
N LYS A 112 -30.22 17.11 20.45
CA LYS A 112 -30.76 18.32 21.08
C LYS A 112 -31.21 18.06 22.52
N ASP A 113 -31.88 16.93 22.76
CA ASP A 113 -32.41 16.57 24.09
C ASP A 113 -31.28 16.29 25.10
N VAL A 114 -30.13 15.78 24.65
CA VAL A 114 -28.95 15.52 25.49
C VAL A 114 -27.92 16.68 25.51
N LEU A 115 -28.22 17.81 24.87
CA LEU A 115 -27.35 18.98 24.85
C LEU A 115 -27.25 19.62 26.25
N ASN A 116 -26.04 19.84 26.74
CA ASN A 116 -25.79 20.52 28.01
C ASN A 116 -25.55 22.03 27.79
N VAL A 117 -26.61 22.82 27.99
CA VAL A 117 -26.67 24.27 27.75
C VAL A 117 -26.34 24.61 26.29
N ASP A 118 -25.05 24.60 25.93
CA ASP A 118 -24.50 24.97 24.62
C ASP A 118 -23.37 24.01 24.14
N ASN A 119 -23.21 22.83 24.73
CA ASN A 119 -22.19 21.85 24.34
C ASN A 119 -22.61 20.41 24.70
N TRP A 120 -21.83 19.44 24.24
CA TRP A 120 -21.94 18.05 24.69
C TRP A 120 -20.73 17.72 25.57
N GLU A 121 -21.02 17.33 26.82
CA GLU A 121 -20.04 16.84 27.81
C GLU A 121 -18.86 17.79 28.10
N ASN A 122 -19.00 19.09 27.83
CA ASN A 122 -17.93 20.08 27.91
C ASN A 122 -16.68 19.67 27.09
N ASN A 123 -16.90 18.88 26.04
CA ASN A 123 -15.86 18.31 25.18
C ASN A 123 -15.89 18.99 23.80
N LEU A 124 -14.79 19.66 23.45
CA LEU A 124 -14.66 20.36 22.17
C LEU A 124 -14.75 19.42 20.96
N TRP A 125 -14.21 18.20 21.07
CA TRP A 125 -14.20 17.25 19.95
C TRP A 125 -15.61 16.74 19.65
N ASP A 126 -16.33 16.26 20.69
CA ASP A 126 -17.71 15.79 20.57
C ASP A 126 -18.62 16.90 20.05
N THR A 127 -18.47 18.10 20.63
CA THR A 127 -19.27 19.26 20.28
C THR A 127 -19.05 19.70 18.84
N SER A 128 -17.79 19.71 18.37
CA SER A 128 -17.46 20.08 17.01
C SER A 128 -18.01 19.08 15.99
N ILE A 129 -17.98 17.77 16.27
CA ILE A 129 -18.51 16.75 15.36
C ILE A 129 -20.03 16.80 15.29
N CYS A 130 -20.70 16.94 16.44
CA CYS A 130 -22.16 17.05 16.47
C CYS A 130 -22.63 18.32 15.76
N PHE A 131 -21.95 19.45 15.99
CA PHE A 131 -22.18 20.68 15.24
C PHE A 131 -22.04 20.45 13.74
N GLN A 132 -20.92 19.86 13.27
CA GLN A 132 -20.72 19.59 11.84
C GLN A 132 -21.85 18.74 11.25
N ALA A 133 -22.27 17.68 11.94
CA ALA A 133 -23.36 16.83 11.49
C ALA A 133 -24.67 17.63 11.36
N LEU A 134 -25.09 18.30 12.43
CA LEU A 134 -26.35 19.06 12.47
C LEU A 134 -26.34 20.24 11.49
N TYR A 135 -25.22 20.95 11.38
CA TYR A 135 -25.08 22.10 10.50
C TYR A 135 -25.08 21.68 9.02
N ARG A 136 -24.42 20.58 8.65
CA ARG A 136 -24.49 20.04 7.28
C ARG A 136 -25.86 19.42 6.94
N TYR A 137 -26.60 18.97 7.96
CA TYR A 137 -28.01 18.59 7.85
C TYR A 137 -28.96 19.79 7.72
N GLU A 138 -28.43 21.02 7.73
CA GLU A 138 -29.21 22.25 7.57
C GLU A 138 -30.08 22.62 8.79
N ILE A 139 -29.77 22.10 9.99
CA ILE A 139 -30.35 22.64 11.23
C ILE A 139 -29.76 24.02 11.50
N ARG A 140 -30.63 25.03 11.64
CA ARG A 140 -30.27 26.45 11.83
C ARG A 140 -31.02 27.10 13.00
N ASP A 141 -31.46 26.29 13.96
CA ASP A 141 -32.10 26.78 15.18
C ASP A 141 -31.12 27.61 16.04
N ASP A 142 -31.64 28.52 16.89
CA ASP A 142 -30.86 29.37 17.80
C ASP A 142 -29.83 28.61 18.65
N TRP A 143 -30.15 27.39 19.09
CA TRP A 143 -29.25 26.58 19.92
C TRP A 143 -28.01 26.10 19.16
N ILE A 144 -28.10 25.90 17.83
CA ILE A 144 -26.94 25.56 17.01
C ILE A 144 -25.96 26.73 16.96
N PHE A 145 -26.45 27.96 16.89
CA PHE A 145 -25.60 29.15 16.91
C PHE A 145 -24.94 29.35 18.27
N ARG A 146 -25.61 29.03 19.38
CA ARG A 146 -24.97 29.05 20.70
C ARG A 146 -23.88 27.99 20.85
N VAL A 147 -24.08 26.81 20.28
CA VAL A 147 -23.04 25.76 20.19
C VAL A 147 -21.82 26.27 19.41
N LEU A 148 -22.04 26.92 18.26
CA LEU A 148 -20.95 27.51 17.46
C LEU A 148 -20.19 28.58 18.26
N GLU A 149 -20.90 29.46 18.95
CA GLU A 149 -20.29 30.48 19.80
C GLU A 149 -19.48 29.85 20.95
N TRP A 150 -19.99 28.76 21.54
CA TRP A 150 -19.25 28.00 22.54
C TRP A 150 -17.95 27.40 21.96
N ILE A 151 -17.98 26.85 20.74
CA ILE A 151 -16.78 26.32 20.05
C ILE A 151 -15.76 27.45 19.87
N LYS A 152 -16.19 28.61 19.33
CA LYS A 152 -15.34 29.77 19.09
C LYS A 152 -14.68 30.26 20.37
N ARG A 153 -15.47 30.57 21.40
CA ARG A 153 -14.97 31.02 22.71
C ARG A 153 -14.00 30.01 23.33
N THR A 154 -14.31 28.72 23.23
CA THR A 154 -13.43 27.66 23.77
C THR A 154 -12.08 27.63 23.06
N CYS A 155 -12.06 27.82 21.73
CA CYS A 155 -10.82 27.97 20.99
C CYS A 155 -10.05 29.23 21.40
N GLU A 156 -10.71 30.37 21.55
CA GLU A 156 -10.07 31.63 21.95
C GLU A 156 -9.45 31.55 23.36
N GLU A 157 -10.16 30.98 24.33
CA GLU A 157 -9.74 30.99 25.73
C GLU A 157 -8.79 29.84 26.10
N ARG A 158 -8.88 28.70 25.40
CA ARG A 158 -8.28 27.43 25.87
C ARG A 158 -7.47 26.67 24.83
N ALA A 159 -7.30 27.16 23.60
CA ALA A 159 -6.68 26.38 22.52
C ALA A 159 -5.31 25.78 22.87
N GLU A 160 -4.45 26.50 23.59
CA GLU A 160 -3.13 26.01 23.99
C GLU A 160 -3.16 24.74 24.85
N LYS A 161 -4.23 24.57 25.65
CA LYS A 161 -4.37 23.47 26.61
C LYS A 161 -5.15 22.28 26.04
N LEU A 162 -5.78 22.45 24.88
CA LEU A 162 -6.63 21.44 24.28
C LEU A 162 -5.81 20.43 23.48
N PRO A 163 -6.25 19.16 23.34
CA PRO A 163 -5.60 18.22 22.44
C PRO A 163 -5.66 18.69 20.98
N LEU A 164 -4.61 18.43 20.19
CA LEU A 164 -4.52 18.90 18.80
C LEU A 164 -5.67 18.38 17.92
N HIS A 165 -6.13 17.15 18.14
CA HIS A 165 -7.25 16.60 17.39
C HIS A 165 -8.60 17.24 17.75
N HIS A 166 -8.76 17.80 18.95
CA HIS A 166 -9.96 18.58 19.31
C HIS A 166 -9.99 19.89 18.51
N LEU A 167 -8.83 20.57 18.44
CA LEU A 167 -8.68 21.78 17.64
C LEU A 167 -8.88 21.51 16.14
N ALA A 168 -8.40 20.36 15.65
CA ALA A 168 -8.63 19.96 14.27
C ALA A 168 -10.13 19.82 13.94
N GLN A 169 -10.94 19.22 14.82
CA GLN A 169 -12.39 19.18 14.63
C GLN A 169 -13.05 20.55 14.74
N ALA A 170 -12.57 21.41 15.65
CA ALA A 170 -13.07 22.77 15.78
C ALA A 170 -12.81 23.59 14.51
N ILE A 171 -11.64 23.48 13.88
CA ILE A 171 -11.35 24.08 12.57
C ILE A 171 -12.38 23.63 11.55
N GLN A 172 -12.68 22.33 11.47
CA GLN A 172 -13.68 21.84 10.52
C GLN A 172 -15.07 22.42 10.77
N ALA A 173 -15.50 22.53 12.03
CA ALA A 173 -16.75 23.16 12.43
C ALA A 173 -16.81 24.66 12.05
N LEU A 174 -15.75 25.41 12.36
CA LEU A 174 -15.65 26.83 12.00
C LEU A 174 -15.69 27.05 10.49
N LEU A 175 -15.00 26.20 9.71
CA LEU A 175 -15.05 26.24 8.25
C LEU A 175 -16.43 25.87 7.69
N ASP A 176 -17.13 24.90 8.28
CA ASP A 176 -18.52 24.59 7.91
C ASP A 176 -19.45 25.79 8.11
N ALA A 177 -19.19 26.60 9.14
CA ALA A 177 -19.97 27.79 9.47
C ALA A 177 -19.56 29.06 8.69
N GLY A 178 -18.53 29.01 7.83
CA GLY A 178 -18.01 30.18 7.11
C GLY A 178 -17.25 31.16 8.01
N LEU A 179 -16.57 30.67 9.05
CA LEU A 179 -15.73 31.45 9.95
C LEU A 179 -14.24 31.20 9.66
N GLU A 180 -13.78 31.55 8.44
CA GLU A 180 -12.43 31.20 7.99
C GLU A 180 -11.32 31.92 8.79
N GLU A 181 -11.59 33.13 9.30
CA GLU A 181 -10.61 33.87 10.10
C GLU A 181 -10.37 33.18 11.45
N ASP A 182 -11.44 32.77 12.14
CA ASP A 182 -11.36 32.05 13.41
C ASP A 182 -10.67 30.69 13.22
N ALA A 183 -11.02 29.97 12.14
CA ALA A 183 -10.35 28.73 11.77
C ALA A 183 -8.83 28.94 11.56
N ARG A 184 -8.43 30.00 10.87
CA ARG A 184 -7.00 30.32 10.61
C ARG A 184 -6.23 30.57 11.91
N LYS A 185 -6.81 31.30 12.87
CA LYS A 185 -6.19 31.52 14.19
C LYS A 185 -5.93 30.18 14.91
N VAL A 186 -6.87 29.24 14.84
CA VAL A 186 -6.69 27.90 15.42
C VAL A 186 -5.64 27.09 14.65
N CYS A 187 -5.58 27.21 13.32
CA CYS A 187 -4.53 26.59 12.51
C CYS A 187 -3.13 27.05 12.93
N GLU A 188 -2.91 28.34 13.16
CA GLU A 188 -1.62 28.89 13.59
C GLU A 188 -1.15 28.25 14.91
N ILE A 189 -2.06 28.07 15.87
CA ILE A 189 -1.78 27.40 17.15
C ILE A 189 -1.41 25.93 16.93
N ILE A 190 -2.15 25.19 16.09
CA ILE A 190 -1.83 23.79 15.77
C ILE A 190 -0.46 23.69 15.09
N ILE A 191 -0.18 24.55 14.11
CA ILE A 191 1.08 24.53 13.37
C ILE A 191 2.25 24.78 14.30
N TYR A 192 2.17 25.81 15.16
CA TYR A 192 3.18 26.10 16.16
C TYR A 192 3.46 24.89 17.05
N ARG A 193 2.40 24.29 17.63
CA ARG A 193 2.53 23.14 18.53
C ARG A 193 3.07 21.89 17.82
N MET A 194 2.61 21.61 16.59
CA MET A 194 3.12 20.52 15.77
C MET A 194 4.61 20.70 15.49
N MET A 195 5.04 21.90 15.12
CA MET A 195 6.45 22.18 14.87
C MET A 195 7.30 22.06 16.14
N SER A 196 6.79 22.50 17.30
CA SER A 196 7.47 22.28 18.58
C SER A 196 7.62 20.79 18.92
N HIS A 197 6.59 19.97 18.67
CA HIS A 197 6.68 18.52 18.85
C HIS A 197 7.71 17.86 17.91
N MET A 198 7.89 18.38 16.69
CA MET A 198 8.84 17.83 15.73
C MET A 198 10.31 18.10 16.08
N LEU A 199 10.61 19.15 16.84
CA LEU A 199 11.96 19.41 17.31
C LEU A 199 12.42 18.39 18.36
N ASP A 200 11.47 17.70 18.98
CA ASP A 200 11.71 16.60 19.91
C ASP A 200 11.80 15.28 19.14
N LYS A 201 13.03 14.85 18.83
CA LYS A 201 13.31 13.65 18.00
C LYS A 201 12.76 12.35 18.59
N ASP A 202 12.46 12.32 19.89
CA ASP A 202 11.94 11.13 20.56
C ASP A 202 10.40 11.09 20.56
N ASN A 203 9.74 12.11 20.02
CA ASN A 203 8.30 12.24 20.10
C ASN A 203 7.59 11.60 18.91
N TYR A 204 7.08 10.39 19.12
CA TYR A 204 6.19 9.73 18.17
C TYR A 204 4.84 10.45 18.13
N MET A 205 4.49 11.03 16.98
CA MET A 205 3.17 11.63 16.78
C MET A 205 2.13 10.56 16.46
N ASP A 206 1.06 10.54 17.25
CA ASP A 206 -0.04 9.61 17.07
C ASP A 206 -0.72 9.80 15.69
N PRO A 207 -0.76 8.77 14.83
CA PRO A 207 -1.40 8.85 13.50
C PRO A 207 -2.87 9.23 13.55
N TYR A 208 -3.59 8.92 14.64
CA TYR A 208 -4.97 9.37 14.85
C TYR A 208 -5.07 10.90 14.91
N ILE A 209 -4.11 11.54 15.59
CA ILE A 209 -4.03 12.99 15.75
C ILE A 209 -3.56 13.63 14.45
N VAL A 210 -2.45 13.13 13.89
CA VAL A 210 -1.83 13.69 12.67
C VAL A 210 -2.79 13.62 11.49
N GLY A 211 -3.56 12.54 11.35
CA GLY A 211 -4.56 12.40 10.30
C GLY A 211 -5.64 13.48 10.33
N GLN A 212 -6.17 13.79 11.52
CA GLN A 212 -7.18 14.84 11.71
C GLN A 212 -6.60 16.24 11.50
N VAL A 213 -5.40 16.50 12.01
CA VAL A 213 -4.69 17.77 11.81
C VAL A 213 -4.46 18.02 10.32
N LEU A 214 -3.96 17.01 9.58
CA LEU A 214 -3.72 17.15 8.15
C LEU A 214 -5.02 17.42 7.38
N ASP A 215 -6.12 16.70 7.68
CA ASP A 215 -7.43 16.95 7.06
C ASP A 215 -7.91 18.38 7.31
N ALA A 216 -7.80 18.87 8.55
CA ALA A 216 -8.21 20.22 8.92
C ALA A 216 -7.38 21.31 8.23
N LEU A 217 -6.04 21.16 8.20
CA LEU A 217 -5.15 22.12 7.55
C LEU A 217 -5.39 22.19 6.03
N VAL A 218 -5.52 21.03 5.37
CA VAL A 218 -5.82 20.99 3.93
C VAL A 218 -7.16 21.67 3.65
N ARG A 219 -8.18 21.42 4.47
CA ARG A 219 -9.49 22.05 4.33
C ARG A 219 -9.45 23.57 4.57
N ALA A 220 -8.56 24.04 5.44
CA ALA A 220 -8.31 25.46 5.68
C ALA A 220 -7.47 26.13 4.56
N GLY A 221 -7.13 25.39 3.49
CA GLY A 221 -6.43 25.93 2.32
C GLY A 221 -4.91 25.88 2.41
N TYR A 222 -4.33 25.18 3.39
CA TYR A 222 -2.88 24.96 3.44
C TYR A 222 -2.47 23.99 2.34
N THR A 223 -1.52 24.40 1.50
CA THR A 223 -1.08 23.64 0.33
C THR A 223 0.05 22.66 0.66
N PRO A 224 0.25 21.62 -0.18
CA PRO A 224 1.48 20.82 -0.18
C PRO A 224 2.72 21.72 -0.23
N GLY A 225 3.79 21.32 0.47
CA GLY A 225 5.08 22.02 0.46
C GLY A 225 5.35 22.93 1.66
N THR A 226 4.34 23.23 2.49
CA THR A 226 4.63 23.75 3.84
C THR A 226 5.31 22.67 4.68
N GLU A 227 6.20 23.06 5.58
CA GLU A 227 7.00 22.12 6.38
C GLU A 227 6.10 21.18 7.21
N VAL A 228 5.11 21.74 7.92
CA VAL A 228 4.15 20.98 8.74
C VAL A 228 3.35 19.96 7.91
N ILE A 229 2.88 20.32 6.71
CA ILE A 229 2.13 19.41 5.83
C ILE A 229 3.04 18.28 5.34
N SER A 230 4.27 18.60 4.93
CA SER A 230 5.22 17.61 4.43
C SER A 230 5.57 16.58 5.51
N VAL A 231 5.67 17.02 6.76
CA VAL A 231 5.95 16.14 7.89
C VAL A 231 4.74 15.29 8.27
N CYS A 232 3.54 15.88 8.32
CA CYS A 232 2.31 15.11 8.48
C CYS A 232 2.19 14.02 7.39
N GLU A 233 2.36 14.39 6.13
CA GLU A 233 2.31 13.46 5.00
C GLU A 233 3.32 12.31 5.17
N SER A 234 4.60 12.64 5.42
CA SER A 234 5.65 11.63 5.60
C SER A 234 5.34 10.66 6.73
N ASN A 235 4.91 11.16 7.90
CA ASN A 235 4.54 10.34 9.05
C ASN A 235 3.36 9.40 8.72
N LEU A 236 2.29 9.94 8.14
CA LEU A 236 1.12 9.13 7.80
C LEU A 236 1.44 8.09 6.73
N ARG A 237 2.23 8.42 5.71
CA ARG A 237 2.68 7.45 4.69
C ARG A 237 3.50 6.33 5.30
N ASN A 238 4.41 6.63 6.23
CA ASN A 238 5.21 5.62 6.91
C ASN A 238 4.34 4.71 7.79
N PHE A 239 3.42 5.29 8.56
CA PHE A 239 2.46 4.54 9.36
C PHE A 239 1.59 3.61 8.50
N LEU A 240 0.98 4.15 7.43
CA LEU A 240 0.13 3.38 6.53
C LEU A 240 0.91 2.28 5.80
N LYS A 241 2.16 2.51 5.36
CA LYS A 241 3.01 1.44 4.82
C LYS A 241 3.21 0.32 5.84
N GLY A 242 3.38 0.66 7.12
CA GLY A 242 3.43 -0.30 8.22
C GLY A 242 2.14 -1.10 8.37
N ALA A 243 0.99 -0.41 8.37
CA ALA A 243 -0.34 -1.02 8.47
C ALA A 243 -0.64 -1.95 7.27
N ARG A 244 -0.24 -1.56 6.05
CA ARG A 244 -0.33 -2.42 4.86
C ARG A 244 0.41 -3.74 5.05
N ASN A 245 1.64 -3.67 5.56
CA ASN A 245 2.50 -4.85 5.68
C ASN A 245 2.11 -5.76 6.85
N LYS A 246 1.70 -5.17 7.99
CA LYS A 246 1.30 -5.91 9.21
C LYS A 246 -0.17 -6.35 9.19
N GLY A 247 -0.96 -5.74 8.31
CA GLY A 247 -2.42 -5.80 8.36
C GLY A 247 -3.00 -4.80 9.36
N ILE A 248 -4.28 -4.49 9.18
CA ILE A 248 -5.06 -3.62 10.06
C ILE A 248 -5.78 -4.49 11.08
N SER A 249 -5.61 -4.22 12.38
CA SER A 249 -6.36 -4.90 13.45
C SER A 249 -7.58 -4.07 13.86
N GLU A 250 -8.44 -4.62 14.72
CA GLU A 250 -9.56 -3.85 15.26
C GLU A 250 -9.07 -2.64 16.08
N ALA A 251 -8.04 -2.85 16.89
CA ALA A 251 -7.49 -1.82 17.78
C ALA A 251 -6.87 -0.64 17.03
N THR A 252 -6.23 -0.91 15.87
CA THR A 252 -5.56 0.14 15.07
C THR A 252 -6.45 0.69 13.95
N PHE A 253 -7.68 0.19 13.80
CA PHE A 253 -8.53 0.55 12.68
C PHE A 253 -8.86 2.05 12.66
N GLN A 254 -9.17 2.63 13.82
CA GLN A 254 -9.47 4.05 13.95
C GLN A 254 -8.28 4.92 13.52
N ASP A 255 -7.09 4.59 13.98
CA ASP A 255 -5.84 5.29 13.65
C ASP A 255 -5.56 5.23 12.15
N VAL A 256 -5.73 4.04 11.55
CA VAL A 256 -5.59 3.84 10.11
C VAL A 256 -6.60 4.67 9.34
N MET A 257 -7.86 4.71 9.76
CA MET A 257 -8.88 5.48 9.05
C MET A 257 -8.68 7.01 9.18
N MET A 258 -8.19 7.51 10.31
CA MET A 258 -7.84 8.94 10.43
C MET A 258 -6.60 9.29 9.62
N ALA A 259 -5.55 8.47 9.67
CA ALA A 259 -4.37 8.61 8.83
C ALA A 259 -4.75 8.61 7.33
N PHE A 260 -5.61 7.68 6.94
CA PHE A 260 -6.16 7.58 5.60
C PHE A 260 -6.94 8.85 5.21
N THR A 261 -7.82 9.35 6.08
CA THR A 261 -8.62 10.55 5.82
C THR A 261 -7.72 11.76 5.57
N GLY A 262 -6.73 12.00 6.43
CA GLY A 262 -5.80 13.12 6.26
C GLY A 262 -5.03 13.06 4.94
N LEU A 263 -4.50 11.88 4.61
CA LEU A 263 -3.74 11.71 3.37
C LEU A 263 -4.65 11.79 2.12
N ALA A 264 -5.86 11.23 2.18
CA ALA A 264 -6.84 11.31 1.10
C ALA A 264 -7.23 12.76 0.79
N SER A 265 -7.43 13.58 1.83
CA SER A 265 -7.73 15.00 1.70
C SER A 265 -6.57 15.75 1.04
N LEU A 266 -5.33 15.53 1.50
CA LEU A 266 -4.14 16.15 0.90
C LEU A 266 -3.99 15.81 -0.58
N LEU A 267 -4.25 14.56 -0.95
CA LEU A 267 -4.14 14.08 -2.33
C LEU A 267 -5.29 14.59 -3.22
N GLY A 268 -6.35 15.16 -2.65
CA GLY A 268 -7.47 15.70 -3.42
C GLY A 268 -8.21 14.66 -4.26
N GLY A 269 -8.12 13.38 -3.87
CA GLY A 269 -8.66 12.23 -4.61
C GLY A 269 -7.83 11.79 -5.82
N ASN A 270 -6.59 12.25 -5.96
CA ASN A 270 -5.65 11.73 -6.96
C ASN A 270 -5.34 10.26 -6.69
N ASP A 271 -5.02 9.57 -7.78
CA ASP A 271 -4.65 8.16 -7.73
C ASP A 271 -3.30 7.96 -7.01
N ASP A 272 -3.32 7.24 -5.89
CA ASP A 272 -2.15 6.93 -5.06
C ASP A 272 -2.13 5.43 -4.72
N GLU A 273 -1.01 4.76 -5.05
CA GLU A 273 -0.87 3.31 -4.87
C GLU A 273 -1.02 2.87 -3.41
N LEU A 274 -0.46 3.64 -2.48
CA LEU A 274 -0.55 3.33 -1.06
C LEU A 274 -2.01 3.44 -0.60
N MET A 275 -2.72 4.49 -1.00
CA MET A 275 -4.13 4.69 -0.67
C MET A 275 -5.01 3.57 -1.22
N ASN A 276 -4.84 3.19 -2.49
CA ASN A 276 -5.58 2.05 -3.07
C ASN A 276 -5.29 0.74 -2.33
N SER A 277 -4.02 0.50 -1.95
CA SER A 277 -3.63 -0.69 -1.20
C SER A 277 -4.21 -0.72 0.22
N ILE A 278 -4.24 0.41 0.92
CA ILE A 278 -4.88 0.50 2.24
C ILE A 278 -6.38 0.29 2.12
N LEU A 279 -7.02 0.88 1.10
CA LEU A 279 -8.44 0.70 0.88
C LEU A 279 -8.80 -0.78 0.62
N ALA A 280 -7.98 -1.50 -0.15
CA ALA A 280 -8.14 -2.94 -0.34
C ALA A 280 -8.01 -3.69 0.99
N GLU A 281 -7.07 -3.32 1.86
CA GLU A 281 -6.95 -3.90 3.20
C GLU A 281 -8.16 -3.56 4.08
N VAL A 282 -8.68 -2.33 4.06
CA VAL A 282 -9.90 -1.91 4.80
C VAL A 282 -11.10 -2.75 4.40
N PHE A 283 -11.24 -3.10 3.12
CA PHE A 283 -12.33 -3.93 2.60
C PHE A 283 -12.08 -5.44 2.67
N LYS A 284 -10.97 -5.89 3.27
CA LYS A 284 -10.67 -7.32 3.39
C LYS A 284 -11.75 -8.03 4.22
N SER A 285 -12.35 -9.05 3.61
CA SER A 285 -13.46 -9.84 4.16
C SER A 285 -13.04 -11.31 4.27
N PRO A 286 -13.44 -12.02 5.36
CA PRO A 286 -14.36 -11.58 6.40
C PRO A 286 -13.68 -10.94 7.60
N GLU A 287 -12.37 -10.71 7.57
CA GLU A 287 -11.60 -10.32 8.76
C GLU A 287 -12.05 -8.96 9.29
N ARG A 288 -12.20 -7.97 8.40
CA ARG A 288 -12.45 -6.57 8.77
C ARG A 288 -13.83 -6.12 8.35
N TYR A 289 -14.10 -6.20 7.04
CA TYR A 289 -15.41 -5.91 6.48
C TYR A 289 -16.29 -7.16 6.47
N LYS A 290 -17.49 -7.06 7.04
CA LYS A 290 -18.42 -8.19 7.11
C LYS A 290 -19.46 -8.14 5.99
N LYS A 291 -20.04 -9.30 5.68
CA LYS A 291 -20.97 -9.48 4.55
C LYS A 291 -22.22 -8.59 4.63
N ASP A 292 -22.63 -8.27 5.84
CA ASP A 292 -23.79 -7.43 6.17
C ASP A 292 -23.45 -5.94 6.29
N GLY A 293 -22.21 -5.53 6.00
CA GLY A 293 -21.91 -4.16 5.61
C GLY A 293 -21.02 -3.36 6.56
N PHE A 294 -20.63 -3.87 7.71
CA PHE A 294 -19.92 -3.07 8.71
C PHE A 294 -18.44 -3.45 8.87
N TRP A 295 -17.73 -2.63 9.62
CA TRP A 295 -16.38 -2.92 10.13
C TRP A 295 -16.43 -3.25 11.62
N TYR A 296 -15.94 -4.44 12.00
CA TYR A 296 -15.79 -4.89 13.41
C TYR A 296 -17.02 -4.76 14.33
N HIS A 297 -18.23 -4.92 13.81
CA HIS A 297 -19.52 -4.83 14.49
C HIS A 297 -19.76 -3.49 15.21
N ASP A 298 -19.14 -2.42 14.70
CA ASP A 298 -19.00 -1.16 15.42
C ASP A 298 -19.45 0.01 14.53
N ALA A 299 -20.41 0.79 15.03
CA ALA A 299 -20.99 1.91 14.30
C ALA A 299 -20.00 3.07 14.13
N LYS A 300 -19.16 3.34 15.15
CA LYS A 300 -18.11 4.35 15.10
C LYS A 300 -17.06 4.01 14.05
N LYS A 301 -16.57 2.76 14.05
CA LYS A 301 -15.59 2.30 13.04
C LYS A 301 -16.17 2.33 11.63
N THR A 302 -17.44 1.93 11.48
CA THR A 302 -18.14 2.02 10.20
C THR A 302 -18.29 3.46 9.72
N ALA A 303 -18.61 4.41 10.63
CA ALA A 303 -18.68 5.83 10.31
C ALA A 303 -17.32 6.39 9.89
N PHE A 304 -16.24 6.07 10.60
CA PHE A 304 -14.88 6.48 10.22
C PHE A 304 -14.46 5.93 8.86
N ALA A 305 -14.77 4.67 8.57
CA ALA A 305 -14.52 4.07 7.26
C ALA A 305 -15.23 4.86 6.15
N LEU A 306 -16.53 5.09 6.33
CA LEU A 306 -17.36 5.83 5.39
C LEU A 306 -16.85 7.27 5.16
N ILE A 307 -16.56 8.02 6.23
CA ILE A 307 -16.03 9.39 6.16
C ILE A 307 -14.68 9.39 5.43
N GLY A 308 -13.74 8.51 5.79
CA GLY A 308 -12.44 8.46 5.14
C GLY A 308 -12.52 8.11 3.66
N ILE A 309 -13.37 7.12 3.30
CA ILE A 309 -13.57 6.71 1.90
C ILE A 309 -14.20 7.84 1.08
N SER A 310 -15.07 8.66 1.68
CA SER A 310 -15.71 9.79 0.98
C SER A 310 -14.72 10.85 0.48
N LYS A 311 -13.51 10.90 1.04
CA LYS A 311 -12.45 11.82 0.61
C LYS A 311 -11.79 11.39 -0.70
N LEU A 312 -11.99 10.15 -1.14
CA LEU A 312 -11.50 9.66 -2.43
C LEU A 312 -12.46 10.09 -3.54
N LYS A 313 -11.93 10.68 -4.62
CA LYS A 313 -12.72 10.95 -5.84
C LYS A 313 -12.82 9.71 -6.70
N GLU A 314 -11.69 9.05 -6.94
CA GLU A 314 -11.58 7.86 -7.76
C GLU A 314 -10.72 6.83 -7.08
N VAL A 315 -11.03 5.56 -7.32
CA VAL A 315 -10.23 4.42 -6.83
C VAL A 315 -9.98 3.50 -8.01
N ARG A 316 -8.76 2.99 -8.08
CA ARG A 316 -8.44 1.91 -9.02
C ARG A 316 -9.06 0.63 -8.53
N LYS A 317 -10.03 0.11 -9.28
CA LYS A 317 -10.62 -1.18 -9.02
C LYS A 317 -10.44 -2.07 -10.23
N ILE A 318 -9.88 -3.25 -10.01
CA ILE A 318 -9.94 -4.32 -11.00
C ILE A 318 -11.31 -4.97 -10.82
N ASP A 319 -12.32 -4.41 -11.49
CA ASP A 319 -13.68 -4.98 -11.56
C ASP A 319 -13.76 -6.15 -12.57
N GLU A 320 -12.63 -6.55 -13.14
CA GLU A 320 -12.59 -7.67 -14.07
C GLU A 320 -12.57 -9.00 -13.31
N PHE A 321 -13.39 -9.93 -13.79
CA PHE A 321 -13.44 -11.27 -13.24
C PHE A 321 -12.04 -11.90 -13.25
N PRO A 322 -11.70 -12.73 -12.24
CA PRO A 322 -10.43 -13.42 -12.17
C PRO A 322 -10.01 -14.06 -13.50
N TYR A 323 -10.97 -14.59 -14.28
CA TYR A 323 -10.68 -15.22 -15.57
C TYR A 323 -9.98 -14.31 -16.59
N ARG A 324 -10.25 -12.99 -16.63
CA ARG A 324 -9.57 -12.08 -17.58
C ARG A 324 -8.14 -11.83 -17.17
N ILE A 325 -7.90 -11.63 -15.87
CA ILE A 325 -6.56 -11.50 -15.31
C ILE A 325 -5.79 -12.80 -15.56
N TYR A 326 -6.39 -13.96 -15.27
CA TYR A 326 -5.81 -15.27 -15.58
C TYR A 326 -5.50 -15.41 -17.06
N LYS A 327 -6.41 -14.99 -17.96
CA LYS A 327 -6.16 -15.04 -19.41
C LYS A 327 -4.94 -14.20 -19.82
N VAL A 328 -4.80 -13.00 -19.26
CA VAL A 328 -3.60 -12.16 -19.48
C VAL A 328 -2.36 -12.90 -18.98
N ILE A 329 -2.38 -13.40 -17.75
CA ILE A 329 -1.26 -14.15 -17.15
C ILE A 329 -0.90 -15.38 -18.01
N THR A 330 -1.88 -16.18 -18.45
CA THR A 330 -1.66 -17.38 -19.27
C THR A 330 -1.05 -17.05 -20.63
N ASN A 331 -1.44 -15.94 -21.25
CA ASN A 331 -0.84 -15.51 -22.52
C ASN A 331 0.66 -15.20 -22.35
N TYR A 332 1.02 -14.50 -21.27
CA TYR A 332 2.42 -14.16 -20.99
C TYR A 332 3.22 -15.33 -20.42
N GLN A 333 2.58 -16.27 -19.72
CA GLN A 333 3.20 -17.51 -19.27
C GLN A 333 3.74 -18.31 -20.47
N LYS A 334 2.96 -18.41 -21.55
CA LYS A 334 3.40 -19.12 -22.77
C LYS A 334 4.64 -18.47 -23.39
N GLU A 335 4.69 -17.14 -23.45
CA GLU A 335 5.85 -16.40 -23.96
C GLU A 335 7.09 -16.62 -23.07
N LEU A 336 6.92 -16.66 -21.74
CA LEU A 336 7.99 -16.99 -20.81
C LEU A 336 8.48 -18.44 -20.96
N GLU A 337 7.57 -19.39 -21.18
CA GLU A 337 7.89 -20.80 -21.43
C GLU A 337 8.72 -20.97 -22.71
N GLU A 338 8.40 -20.23 -23.78
CA GLU A 338 9.17 -20.20 -25.02
C GLU A 338 10.59 -19.63 -24.80
N LEU A 339 10.72 -18.50 -24.08
CA LEU A 339 12.04 -17.93 -23.73
C LEU A 339 12.90 -18.89 -22.89
N LEU A 340 12.29 -19.56 -21.90
CA LEU A 340 12.98 -20.54 -21.07
C LEU A 340 13.39 -21.79 -21.85
N THR A 341 12.56 -22.23 -22.81
CA THR A 341 12.87 -23.35 -23.70
C THR A 341 14.05 -23.02 -24.60
N ASN A 342 14.06 -21.84 -25.22
CA ASN A 342 15.18 -21.37 -26.05
C ASN A 342 16.48 -21.29 -25.24
N LEU A 343 16.42 -20.73 -24.03
CA LEU A 343 17.58 -20.68 -23.14
C LEU A 343 18.10 -22.08 -22.79
N LYS A 344 17.20 -23.04 -22.55
CA LYS A 344 17.55 -24.43 -22.28
C LYS A 344 18.19 -25.10 -23.49
N GLU A 345 17.62 -24.94 -24.69
CA GLU A 345 18.17 -25.50 -25.93
C GLU A 345 19.56 -24.92 -26.25
N GLU A 346 19.74 -23.62 -26.02
CA GLU A 346 21.05 -22.98 -26.17
C GLU A 346 22.07 -23.58 -25.19
N TYR A 347 21.66 -23.77 -23.94
CA TYR A 347 22.51 -24.39 -22.91
C TYR A 347 22.85 -25.85 -23.25
N GLU A 348 21.88 -26.64 -23.71
CA GLU A 348 22.08 -28.02 -24.14
C GLU A 348 23.01 -28.13 -25.36
N THR A 349 22.82 -27.26 -26.35
CA THR A 349 23.68 -27.18 -27.53
C THR A 349 25.11 -26.84 -27.15
N ARG A 350 25.30 -25.86 -26.26
CA ARG A 350 26.62 -25.49 -25.73
C ARG A 350 27.26 -26.64 -24.95
N LEU A 351 26.50 -27.31 -24.08
CA LEU A 351 26.97 -28.51 -23.36
C LEU A 351 27.40 -29.61 -24.32
N LYS A 352 26.66 -29.83 -25.42
CA LYS A 352 27.02 -30.80 -26.45
C LYS A 352 28.32 -30.43 -27.15
N THR A 353 28.50 -29.17 -27.52
CA THR A 353 29.75 -28.66 -28.12
C THR A 353 30.94 -28.78 -27.17
N LEU A 354 30.74 -28.45 -25.88
CA LEU A 354 31.76 -28.64 -24.85
C LEU A 354 32.13 -30.13 -24.72
N LYS A 355 31.14 -31.02 -24.60
CA LYS A 355 31.36 -32.48 -24.53
C LYS A 355 32.09 -33.00 -25.77
N GLN A 356 31.74 -32.54 -26.97
CA GLN A 356 32.45 -32.89 -28.21
C GLN A 356 33.89 -32.36 -28.21
N GLY A 357 34.12 -31.13 -27.77
CA GLY A 357 35.46 -30.58 -27.62
C GLY A 357 36.32 -31.40 -26.66
N TYR A 358 35.78 -31.79 -25.50
CA TYR A 358 36.44 -32.69 -24.57
C TYR A 358 36.74 -34.06 -25.18
N LEU A 359 35.79 -34.64 -25.93
CA LEU A 359 35.99 -35.91 -26.64
C LEU A 359 37.17 -35.82 -27.63
N TRP A 360 37.24 -34.77 -28.44
CA TRP A 360 38.34 -34.58 -29.39
C TRP A 360 39.69 -34.38 -28.69
N ILE A 361 39.71 -33.61 -27.59
CA ILE A 361 40.91 -33.46 -26.77
C ILE A 361 41.37 -34.82 -26.23
N SER A 362 40.44 -35.65 -25.74
CA SER A 362 40.73 -37.02 -25.28
C SER A 362 41.26 -37.91 -26.40
N ILE A 363 40.68 -37.86 -27.60
CA ILE A 363 41.15 -38.61 -28.78
C ILE A 363 42.56 -38.16 -29.19
N SER A 364 42.82 -36.85 -29.24
CA SER A 364 44.16 -36.34 -29.54
C SER A 364 45.18 -36.78 -28.50
N PHE A 365 44.84 -36.73 -27.21
CA PHE A 365 45.70 -37.26 -26.14
C PHE A 365 45.97 -38.76 -26.32
N LEU A 366 44.93 -39.54 -26.61
CA LEU A 366 45.06 -40.98 -26.83
C LEU A 366 45.95 -41.28 -28.05
N SER A 367 45.77 -40.53 -29.14
CA SER A 367 46.61 -40.67 -30.33
C SER A 367 48.07 -40.32 -30.05
N ILE A 368 48.34 -39.28 -29.26
CA ILE A 368 49.70 -38.94 -28.82
C ILE A 368 50.29 -40.07 -27.98
N ILE A 369 49.53 -40.62 -27.04
CA ILE A 369 49.96 -41.75 -26.20
C ILE A 369 50.26 -42.99 -27.06
N ILE A 370 49.39 -43.33 -28.00
CA ILE A 370 49.57 -44.47 -28.90
C ILE A 370 50.81 -44.28 -29.77
N SER A 371 50.99 -43.09 -30.37
CA SER A 371 52.20 -42.77 -31.15
C SER A 371 53.46 -42.86 -30.30
N LEU A 372 53.44 -42.38 -29.06
CA LEU A 372 54.55 -42.50 -28.13
C LEU A 372 54.86 -43.96 -27.79
N LEU A 373 53.83 -44.78 -27.53
CA LEU A 373 53.99 -46.21 -27.27
C LEU A 373 54.53 -46.96 -28.49
N LEU A 374 54.05 -46.64 -29.70
CA LEU A 374 54.56 -47.20 -30.96
C LEU A 374 56.03 -46.86 -31.16
N VAL A 375 56.41 -45.60 -30.96
CA VAL A 375 57.83 -45.19 -30.99
C VAL A 375 58.61 -45.98 -29.95
N LEU A 376 58.11 -46.09 -28.72
CA LEU A 376 58.77 -46.80 -27.62
C LEU A 376 58.99 -48.28 -27.94
N VAL A 377 58.00 -48.96 -28.53
CA VAL A 377 58.09 -50.38 -28.93
C VAL A 377 59.05 -50.57 -30.11
N LEU A 378 58.95 -49.73 -31.15
CA LEU A 378 59.77 -49.86 -32.36
C LEU A 378 61.23 -49.46 -32.14
N THR A 379 61.49 -48.60 -31.15
CA THR A 379 62.84 -48.06 -30.89
C THR A 379 63.47 -48.56 -29.60
N ILE A 380 62.87 -49.56 -28.94
CA ILE A 380 63.31 -50.08 -27.64
C ILE A 380 64.77 -50.59 -27.65
N ASN A 381 65.26 -51.00 -28.82
CA ASN A 381 66.64 -51.47 -29.02
C ASN A 381 67.60 -50.39 -29.54
N ASN A 382 67.15 -49.14 -29.72
CA ASN A 382 67.99 -48.02 -30.15
C ASN A 382 68.38 -47.15 -28.96
N PRO A 383 69.67 -47.09 -28.56
CA PRO A 383 70.14 -46.35 -27.39
C PRO A 383 69.87 -44.84 -27.46
N VAL A 384 69.81 -44.25 -28.66
CA VAL A 384 69.45 -42.83 -28.84
C VAL A 384 67.98 -42.59 -28.48
N SER A 385 67.12 -43.56 -28.77
CA SER A 385 65.69 -43.45 -28.50
C SER A 385 65.38 -43.62 -27.01
N GLN A 386 66.11 -44.51 -26.32
CA GLN A 386 66.02 -44.62 -24.86
C GLN A 386 66.41 -43.32 -24.14
N LEU A 387 67.42 -42.59 -24.65
CA LEU A 387 67.83 -41.29 -24.11
C LEU A 387 66.74 -40.21 -24.31
N ILE A 388 66.11 -40.17 -25.49
CA ILE A 388 65.02 -39.21 -25.79
C ILE A 388 63.78 -39.51 -24.94
N ILE A 389 63.43 -40.79 -24.78
CA ILE A 389 62.29 -41.23 -23.96
C ILE A 389 62.51 -40.90 -22.48
N GLY A 390 63.67 -41.29 -21.93
CA GLY A 390 63.98 -41.06 -20.52
C GLY A 390 64.26 -39.61 -20.16
N GLY A 391 64.92 -38.86 -21.06
CA GLY A 391 65.37 -37.49 -20.78
C GLY A 391 64.34 -36.41 -21.10
N ILE A 392 63.48 -36.60 -22.11
CA ILE A 392 62.61 -35.53 -22.61
C ILE A 392 61.13 -35.87 -22.42
N LEU A 393 60.71 -37.09 -22.78
CA LEU A 393 59.30 -37.45 -22.76
C LEU A 393 58.77 -37.71 -21.35
N PHE A 394 59.53 -38.38 -20.49
CA PHE A 394 59.10 -38.69 -19.13
C PHE A 394 58.82 -37.43 -18.26
N PRO A 395 59.68 -36.39 -18.24
CA PRO A 395 59.40 -35.16 -17.50
C PRO A 395 58.19 -34.38 -18.04
N VAL A 396 58.01 -34.35 -19.37
CA VAL A 396 56.86 -33.66 -20.00
C VAL A 396 55.55 -34.38 -19.67
N PHE A 397 55.56 -35.72 -19.66
CA PHE A 397 54.40 -36.52 -19.28
C PHE A 397 54.06 -36.33 -17.80
N LEU A 398 55.07 -36.36 -16.92
CA LEU A 398 54.87 -36.15 -15.48
C LEU A 398 54.35 -34.73 -15.19
N SER A 399 54.88 -33.70 -15.87
CA SER A 399 54.41 -32.32 -15.75
C SER A 399 52.96 -32.15 -16.24
N SER A 400 52.62 -32.75 -17.38
CA SER A 400 51.25 -32.70 -17.93
C SER A 400 50.24 -33.47 -17.07
N ALA A 401 50.62 -34.63 -16.55
CA ALA A 401 49.81 -35.40 -15.61
C ALA A 401 49.54 -34.60 -14.32
N THR A 402 50.58 -33.96 -13.77
CA THR A 402 50.45 -33.12 -12.57
C THR A 402 49.52 -31.93 -12.80
N LYS A 403 49.65 -31.22 -13.94
CA LYS A 403 48.76 -30.11 -14.30
C LYS A 403 47.31 -30.55 -14.50
N THR A 404 47.10 -31.70 -15.15
CA THR A 404 45.76 -32.24 -15.39
C THR A 404 45.10 -32.65 -14.07
N TYR A 405 45.87 -33.26 -13.16
CA TYR A 405 45.42 -33.63 -11.82
C TYR A 405 45.03 -32.40 -10.97
N LEU A 406 45.81 -31.32 -11.03
CA LEU A 406 45.49 -30.08 -10.32
C LEU A 406 44.21 -29.42 -10.86
N LEU A 407 44.08 -29.31 -12.19
CA LEU A 407 42.86 -28.84 -12.87
C LEU A 407 41.62 -29.62 -12.45
N PHE A 408 41.73 -30.94 -12.31
CA PHE A 408 40.61 -31.80 -11.88
C PHE A 408 40.23 -31.60 -10.41
N LYS A 409 41.17 -31.17 -9.56
CA LYS A 409 40.90 -30.80 -8.16
C LYS A 409 40.38 -29.37 -7.97
N GLY A 410 40.19 -28.61 -9.05
CA GLY A 410 39.76 -27.21 -8.98
C GLY A 410 40.81 -26.28 -8.35
N LYS A 411 42.09 -26.65 -8.42
CA LYS A 411 43.24 -25.81 -8.06
C LYS A 411 44.02 -25.45 -9.32
#